data_AF-A0A1Q4HH52-F1
#
_entry.id   AF-A0A1Q4HH52-F1
#
_cell.length_a   1.000
_cell.length_b   1.000
_cell.length_c   1.000
_cell.angle_alpha   90.00
_cell.angle_beta   90.00
_cell.angle_gamma   90.00
#
_symmetry.space_group_name_H-M   'P 1'
#
loop_
_entity.id
_entity.type
_entity.pdbx_description
1 polymer ?
#
loop_
_entity_poly.entity_id
_entity_poly.type
_entity_poly.pdbx_seq_one_letter_code
_entity_poly.pdbx_strand_id
1 'polypeptide(L)' 'MAGAYCRYCDHRCFVYREVIVGGEIAWAGHMATCSKGAAHDKRSLGVDFSEAHNPYATTA' A
#
# COMPACT_ATOMS: atom_id res chain seq x y z
N MET A 1 11.57 0.99 10.84
CA MET A 1 12.23 2.20 10.32
C MET A 1 11.18 3.29 10.19
N ALA A 2 11.21 4.30 11.04
CA ALA A 2 10.32 5.45 10.90
C ALA A 2 10.81 6.33 9.73
N GLY A 3 10.00 6.45 8.67
CA GLY A 3 10.06 7.62 7.78
C GLY A 3 10.91 7.50 6.51
N ALA A 4 10.80 6.40 5.75
CA ALA A 4 11.26 6.42 4.36
C ALA A 4 10.44 7.45 3.56
N TYR A 5 11.13 8.30 2.81
CA TYR A 5 10.51 9.19 1.84
C TYR A 5 10.22 8.41 0.56
N CYS A 6 9.05 8.63 -0.03
CA CYS A 6 8.71 7.98 -1.29
C CYS A 6 9.60 8.52 -2.40
N ARG A 7 10.35 7.65 -3.07
CA ARG A 7 11.24 8.02 -4.20
C ARG A 7 10.56 8.75 -5.35
N TYR A 8 9.23 8.72 -5.42
CA TYR A 8 8.45 9.30 -6.51
C TYR A 8 7.91 10.70 -6.21
N CYS A 9 7.61 11.02 -4.95
CA CYS A 9 7.06 12.33 -4.57
C CYS A 9 7.86 13.04 -3.47
N ASP A 10 8.93 12.43 -2.96
CA ASP A 10 9.78 12.97 -1.90
C ASP A 10 9.01 13.39 -0.63
N HIS A 11 7.91 12.69 -0.35
CA HIS A 11 7.09 12.87 0.84
C HIS A 11 6.86 11.53 1.54
N ARG A 12 6.47 11.61 2.82
CA ARG A 12 6.01 10.44 3.59
C ARG A 12 4.55 10.15 3.24
N CYS A 13 4.33 9.45 2.13
CA CYS A 13 3.00 9.16 1.60
C CYS A 13 2.60 7.68 1.74
N PHE A 14 3.23 6.93 2.65
CA PHE A 14 2.97 5.50 2.77
C PHE A 14 1.83 5.20 3.75
N VAL A 15 1.02 4.20 3.41
CA VAL A 15 -0.01 3.62 4.29
C VAL A 15 0.16 2.11 4.38
N TYR A 16 -0.12 1.54 5.55
CA TYR A 16 -0.08 0.09 5.73
C TYR A 16 -1.29 -0.58 5.09
N ARG A 17 -1.05 -1.64 4.32
CA ARG A 17 -2.06 -2.40 3.58
C ARG A 17 -1.70 -3.87 3.52
N GLU A 18 -2.72 -4.69 3.31
CA GLU A 18 -2.60 -6.14 3.16
C GLU A 18 -3.21 -6.58 1.83
N VAL A 19 -2.51 -7.45 1.11
CA VAL A 19 -3.03 -8.11 -0.09
C VAL A 19 -3.54 -9.48 0.32
N ILE A 20 -4.84 -9.73 0.12
CA ILE A 20 -5.50 -10.97 0.51
C ILE A 20 -5.78 -11.80 -0.75
N VAL A 21 -5.29 -13.04 -0.78
CA VAL A 21 -5.51 -14.00 -1.88
C VAL A 21 -6.03 -15.30 -1.29
N GLY A 22 -7.20 -15.77 -1.73
CA GLY A 22 -7.78 -17.02 -1.23
C GLY A 22 -8.16 -16.98 0.25
N GLY A 23 -8.32 -15.81 0.85
CA GLY A 23 -8.60 -15.63 2.29
C GLY A 23 -7.35 -15.55 3.17
N GLU A 24 -6.15 -15.66 2.60
CA GLU A 24 -4.89 -15.53 3.32
C GLU A 24 -4.15 -14.24 2.96
N ILE A 25 -3.34 -13.72 3.88
CA ILE A 25 -2.50 -12.55 3.64
C ILE A 25 -1.30 -12.97 2.80
N ALA A 26 -1.33 -12.65 1.51
CA ALA A 26 -0.24 -12.90 0.58
C ALA A 26 0.90 -11.87 0.71
N TRP A 27 0.56 -10.65 1.13
CA TRP A 27 1.54 -9.59 1.37
C TRP A 27 1.02 -8.59 2.41
N ALA A 28 1.93 -8.05 3.21
CA ALA A 28 1.63 -7.05 4.24
C ALA A 28 2.76 -6.02 4.30
N GLY A 29 2.42 -4.73 4.18
CA GLY A 29 3.44 -3.69 4.17
C GLY A 29 2.93 -2.31 3.82
N HIS A 30 3.86 -1.43 3.50
CA HIS A 30 3.59 -0.02 3.19
C HIS A 30 3.44 0.19 1.69
N MET A 31 2.30 0.72 1.25
CA MET A 31 2.03 1.14 -0.13
C MET A 31 2.01 2.67 -0.22
N ALA A 32 2.48 3.22 -1.34
CA ALA A 32 2.53 4.66 -1.57
C ALA A 32 1.18 5.19 -2.06
N THR A 33 0.76 6.35 -1.53
CA THR A 33 -0.51 7.00 -1.91
C THR A 33 -0.37 8.01 -3.06
N CYS A 34 0.85 8.38 -3.45
CA CYS A 34 1.06 9.24 -4.61
C CYS A 34 0.92 8.46 -5.93
N SER A 35 0.45 9.10 -7.00
CA SER A 35 0.07 8.41 -8.25
C SER A 35 1.18 7.52 -8.84
N LYS A 36 2.43 8.00 -8.85
CA LYS A 36 3.58 7.24 -9.37
C LYS A 36 3.96 6.05 -8.47
N GLY A 37 3.84 6.23 -7.15
CA GLY A 37 4.07 5.18 -6.17
C GLY A 37 2.98 4.11 -6.23
N ALA A 38 1.71 4.52 -6.21
CA ALA A 38 0.57 3.63 -6.38
C ALA A 38 0.65 2.83 -7.69
N ALA A 39 1.02 3.48 -8.81
CA ALA A 39 1.22 2.79 -10.07
C ALA A 39 2.39 1.79 -10.02
N HIS A 40 3.44 2.06 -9.25
CA HIS A 40 4.52 1.10 -9.03
C HIS A 40 4.04 -0.09 -8.20
N ASP A 41 3.33 0.15 -7.10
CA ASP A 41 2.76 -0.90 -6.25
C ASP A 41 1.80 -1.79 -7.06
N LYS A 42 0.93 -1.19 -7.88
CA LYS A 42 0.04 -1.93 -8.79
C LYS A 42 0.77 -2.83 -9.78
N ARG A 43 1.92 -2.38 -10.32
CA ARG A 43 2.75 -3.22 -11.21
C ARG A 43 3.47 -4.35 -10.46
N SER A 44 3.89 -4.10 -9.22
CA SER A 44 4.70 -5.03 -8.44
C SER A 44 3.87 -6.06 -7.67
N LEU A 45 2.70 -5.65 -7.17
CA LEU A 45 1.83 -6.43 -6.27
C LEU A 45 0.47 -6.77 -6.90
N GLY A 46 0.14 -6.18 -8.05
CA GLY A 46 -1.14 -6.35 -8.74
C GLY A 46 -2.26 -5.42 -8.25
N VAL A 47 -2.07 -4.75 -7.11
CA VAL A 47 -3.03 -3.81 -6.51
C VAL A 47 -2.30 -2.58 -5.96
N ASP A 48 -3.00 -1.45 -5.86
CA ASP A 48 -2.51 -0.28 -5.12
C ASP A 48 -3.17 -0.12 -3.74
N PHE A 49 -2.79 0.96 -3.03
CA PHE A 49 -3.26 1.24 -1.68
C PHE A 49 -4.79 1.42 -1.54
N SER A 50 -5.48 1.74 -2.64
CA SER A 50 -6.92 1.96 -2.68
C SER A 50 -7.68 0.65 -2.88
N GLU A 51 -7.04 -0.35 -3.50
CA GLU A 51 -7.59 -1.68 -3.77
C GLU A 51 -7.22 -2.68 -2.67
N ALA A 52 -6.05 -2.52 -2.04
CA ALA A 52 -5.58 -3.41 -0.98
C ALA A 52 -6.37 -3.24 0.34
N HIS A 53 -6.46 -4.32 1.12
CA HIS A 53 -7.17 -4.33 2.38
C HIS A 53 -6.52 -3.39 3.40
N ASN A 54 -7.34 -2.58 4.07
CA ASN A 54 -6.93 -1.75 5.19
C ASN A 54 -7.40 -2.39 6.50
N PRO A 55 -6.52 -3.07 7.26
CA PRO A 55 -6.91 -3.74 8.51
C PRO A 55 -7.30 -2.77 9.64
N TYR A 56 -7.05 -1.47 9.46
CA TYR A 56 -7.42 -0.42 10.40
C TYR A 56 -8.61 0.42 9.92
N ALA A 57 -9.22 0.08 8.78
CA ALA A 57 -10.47 0.73 8.40
C ALA A 57 -11.55 0.26 9.39
N THR A 58 -12.06 1.19 10.20
CA THR A 58 -13.21 0.91 11.06
C THR A 58 -14.40 0.55 10.16
N THR A 59 -14.91 -0.66 10.28
CA THR A 59 -16.18 -1.04 9.65
C THR A 59 -17.27 -0.18 10.29
N ALA A 60 -17.86 0.73 9.52
CA ALA A 60 -19.01 1.54 9.94
C ALA A 60 -20.30 0.70 9.90
#